data_AF-A0A3M1PYR9-F1
#
_entry.id   AF-A0A3M1PYR9-F1
#
_cell.length_a   1.000
_cell.length_b   1.000
_cell.length_c   1.000
_cell.angle_alpha   90.00
_cell.angle_beta   90.00
_cell.angle_gamma   90.00
#
_symmetry.space_group_name_H-M   'P 1'
#
loop_
_entity.id
_entity.type
_entity.pdbx_description
1 polymer ?
#
loop_
_entity_poly.entity_id
_entity_poly.type
_entity_poly.pdbx_seq_one_letter_code
_entity_poly.pdbx_strand_id
1 'polypeptide(L)' 'MQRIFLYGPPGSGKSTLGRALAEALNLPFLDLDAEIESREGMPIPQIFAARGESGFRQAERAALAAVCREPQER' A
#
# COMPACT_ATOMS: atom_id res chain seq x y z
N MET A 1 -16.93 8.45 -0.25
CA MET A 1 -15.68 8.87 0.41
C MET A 1 -14.58 8.84 -0.66
N GLN A 2 -13.74 9.87 -0.75
CA GLN A 2 -12.69 9.91 -1.77
C GLN A 2 -11.38 9.33 -1.21
N ARG A 3 -10.80 8.36 -1.93
CA ARG A 3 -9.45 7.85 -1.65
C ARG A 3 -8.49 8.49 -2.63
N ILE A 4 -7.33 8.92 -2.14
CA ILE A 4 -6.24 9.47 -2.95
C ILE A 4 -5.16 8.42 -3.05
N PHE A 5 -4.80 8.04 -4.28
CA PHE A 5 -3.73 7.09 -4.53
C PHE A 5 -2.51 7.84 -5.10
N LEU A 6 -1.34 7.61 -4.49
CA LEU A 6 -0.07 8.12 -4.99
C LEU A 6 0.68 6.98 -5.68
N TYR A 7 0.98 7.16 -6.97
CA TYR A 7 1.71 6.18 -7.78
C TYR A 7 3.01 6.77 -8.32
N GLY A 8 3.97 5.91 -8.64
CA GLY A 8 5.30 6.32 -9.10
C GLY A 8 6.41 5.36 -8.64
N PRO A 9 7.63 5.49 -9.16
CA PRO A 9 8.73 4.57 -8.86
C PRO A 9 9.15 4.60 -7.38
N PRO A 10 9.77 3.52 -6.85
CA PRO A 10 10.37 3.53 -5.52
C PRO A 10 11.34 4.71 -5.34
N GLY A 11 11.38 5.31 -4.15
CA GLY A 11 12.24 6.47 -3.88
C GLY A 11 11.76 7.83 -4.42
N SER A 12 10.64 7.89 -5.16
CA SER A 12 10.11 9.16 -5.70
C SER A 12 9.44 10.07 -4.66
N GLY A 13 9.52 9.76 -3.36
CA GLY A 13 8.95 10.57 -2.28
C GLY A 13 7.45 10.36 -1.99
N LYS A 14 6.82 9.31 -2.53
CA LYS A 14 5.36 9.06 -2.36
C LYS A 14 4.92 8.98 -0.91
N SER A 15 5.64 8.23 -0.06
CA SER A 15 5.28 8.08 1.36
C SER A 15 5.44 9.41 2.12
N THR A 16 6.46 10.20 1.78
CA THR A 16 6.68 11.53 2.35
C THR A 16 5.55 12.50 1.98
N LEU A 17 5.22 12.59 0.69
CA LEU A 17 4.11 13.42 0.20
C LEU A 17 2.77 12.95 0.75
N GLY A 18 2.54 11.63 0.78
CA GLY A 18 1.30 11.04 1.24
C GLY A 18 1.00 11.33 2.71
N ARG A 19 2.01 11.28 3.58
CA ARG A 19 1.85 11.66 4.99
C ARG A 19 1.49 13.15 5.13
N ALA A 20 2.24 14.03 4.46
CA ALA A 20 1.96 15.46 4.49
C ALA A 20 0.56 15.80 3.92
N LEU A 21 0.15 15.12 2.85
CA LEU A 21 -1.17 15.29 2.24
C LEU A 21 -2.28 14.78 3.16
N ALA A 22 -2.09 13.63 3.81
CA ALA A 22 -3.03 13.06 4.76
C ALA A 22 -3.24 13.99 5.96
N GLU A 23 -2.16 14.54 6.52
CA GLU A 23 -2.21 15.55 7.59
C GLU A 23 -2.96 16.81 7.14
N ALA A 24 -2.61 17.36 5.96
CA ALA A 24 -3.22 18.59 5.45
C ALA A 24 -4.72 18.44 5.14
N LEU A 25 -5.17 17.24 4.76
CA LEU A 25 -6.57 16.96 4.44
C LEU A 25 -7.36 16.32 5.58
N ASN A 26 -6.72 16.08 6.74
CA ASN A 26 -7.27 15.32 7.85
C ASN A 26 -7.85 13.97 7.41
N LEU A 27 -7.08 13.24 6.61
CA LEU A 27 -7.39 11.90 6.12
C LEU A 27 -6.44 10.87 6.75
N PRO A 28 -6.86 9.60 6.89
CA PRO A 28 -5.95 8.53 7.28
C PRO A 28 -4.89 8.29 6.19
N PHE A 29 -3.66 8.03 6.62
CA PHE A 29 -2.57 7.58 5.74
C PHE A 29 -2.45 6.05 5.76
N LEU A 30 -2.28 5.45 4.59
CA LEU A 30 -2.04 4.01 4.44
C LEU A 30 -0.85 3.79 3.51
N ASP A 31 0.09 2.94 3.93
CA ASP A 31 1.19 2.46 3.11
C ASP A 31 0.85 1.06 2.58
N LEU A 32 0.69 0.94 1.26
CA LEU A 32 0.29 -0.32 0.63
C LEU A 32 1.37 -1.40 0.76
N ASP A 33 2.65 -1.02 0.80
CA ASP A 33 3.74 -2.00 0.95
C ASP A 33 3.69 -2.64 2.34
N ALA A 34 3.44 -1.83 3.39
CA ALA A 34 3.26 -2.34 4.75
C ALA A 34 2.02 -3.25 4.86
N GLU A 35 0.94 -2.92 4.14
CA GLU A 35 -0.26 -3.75 4.10
C GLU A 35 -0.01 -5.11 3.42
N ILE A 36 0.79 -5.14 2.36
CA ILE A 36 1.20 -6.38 1.69
C ILE A 36 2.00 -7.25 2.67
N GLU A 37 3.01 -6.69 3.35
CA GLU A 37 3.84 -7.44 4.31
C GLU A 37 3.02 -7.99 5.48
N SER A 38 2.09 -7.19 6.01
CA SER A 38 1.16 -7.57 7.07
C SER A 38 0.29 -8.78 6.67
N ARG A 39 -0.30 -8.73 5.46
CA ARG A 39 -1.18 -9.81 4.96
C ARG A 39 -0.44 -11.08 4.59
N GLU A 40 0.75 -10.95 4.03
CA GLU A 40 1.57 -12.09 3.60
C GLU A 40 2.37 -12.71 4.76
N GLY A 41 2.46 -12.02 5.90
CA GLY A 41 3.23 -12.47 7.06
C GLY A 41 4.73 -12.55 6.80
N MET A 42 5.23 -11.88 5.75
CA MET A 42 6.63 -11.86 5.39
C MET A 42 7.01 -10.58 4.63
N PRO A 43 8.27 -10.12 4.75
CA PRO A 43 8.76 -8.94 4.02
C PRO A 43 8.68 -9.09 2.50
N ILE A 44 8.48 -7.98 1.78
CA ILE A 44 8.42 -7.96 0.31
C ILE A 44 9.63 -8.65 -0.35
N PRO A 45 10.89 -8.43 0.09
CA PRO A 45 12.03 -9.16 -0.48
C PRO A 45 11.90 -10.69 -0.39
N GLN A 46 11.26 -11.22 0.65
CA GLN A 46 11.02 -12.66 0.79
C GLN A 46 9.90 -13.14 -0.14
N ILE A 47 8.87 -12.34 -0.36
CA ILE A 47 7.82 -12.63 -1.35
C ILE A 47 8.46 -12.76 -2.75
N PHE A 48 9.32 -11.81 -3.12
CA PHE A 48 10.05 -11.87 -4.39
C PHE A 48 10.96 -13.09 -4.47
N ALA A 49 11.71 -13.42 -3.41
CA ALA A 49 12.58 -14.58 -3.40
C ALA A 49 11.83 -15.91 -3.52
N ALA A 50 10.66 -16.03 -2.87
CA ALA A 50 9.89 -17.27 -2.83
C ALA A 50 8.95 -17.45 -4.03
N ARG A 51 8.38 -16.36 -4.57
CA ARG A 51 7.28 -16.40 -5.55
C ARG A 51 7.55 -15.57 -6.81
N GLY A 52 8.69 -14.89 -6.88
CA GLY A 52 9.05 -14.00 -7.98
C GLY A 52 8.14 -12.77 -8.08
N GLU A 53 8.35 -11.98 -9.14
CA GLU A 53 7.55 -10.77 -9.38
C GLU A 53 6.05 -11.10 -9.55
N SER A 54 5.71 -12.20 -10.23
CA SER A 54 4.30 -12.58 -10.42
C SER A 54 3.58 -12.80 -9.09
N GLY A 55 4.24 -13.44 -8.11
CA GLY A 55 3.68 -13.62 -6.78
C GLY A 55 3.49 -12.30 -6.04
N PHE A 56 4.48 -11.40 -6.12
CA PHE A 56 4.36 -10.05 -5.55
C PHE A 56 3.20 -9.27 -6.19
N ARG A 57 3.05 -9.29 -7.52
CA ARG A 57 1.95 -8.60 -8.22
C ARG A 57 0.57 -9.13 -7.85
N GLN A 58 0.46 -10.43 -7.54
CA GLN A 58 -0.78 -11.02 -7.04
C GLN A 58 -1.10 -10.53 -5.63
N ALA A 59 -0.11 -10.51 -4.74
CA ALA A 59 -0.26 -9.98 -3.38
C ALA A 59 -0.62 -8.48 -3.38
N GLU A 60 0.07 -7.68 -4.20
CA GLU A 60 -0.19 -6.24 -4.41
C GLU A 60 -1.63 -5.99 -4.85
N ARG A 61 -2.11 -6.74 -5.85
CA ARG A 61 -3.51 -6.66 -6.31
C ARG A 61 -4.52 -7.05 -5.23
N ALA A 62 -4.23 -8.10 -4.47
CA ALA A 62 -5.11 -8.57 -3.39
C ALA A 62 -5.21 -7.54 -2.25
N ALA A 63 -4.07 -6.99 -1.81
CA ALA A 63 -4.01 -5.96 -0.79
C ALA A 63 -4.77 -4.69 -1.23
N LEU A 64 -4.52 -4.20 -2.45
CA LEU A 64 -5.20 -3.02 -2.99
C LEU A 64 -6.72 -3.22 -3.07
N ALA A 65 -7.16 -4.39 -3.54
CA ALA A 65 -8.58 -4.72 -3.63
C ALA A 65 -9.27 -4.75 -2.26
N ALA A 66 -8.57 -5.26 -1.24
CA ALA A 66 -9.09 -5.31 0.13
C ALA A 66 -9.18 -3.91 0.75
N VAL A 67 -8.13 -3.10 0.67
CA VAL A 67 -8.13 -1.70 1.13
C VAL A 67 -9.25 -0.89 0.45
N CYS A 68 -9.52 -1.16 -0.82
CA CYS A 68 -10.62 -0.52 -1.54
C CYS A 68 -12.02 -0.91 -1.03
N ARG A 69 -12.16 -2.08 -0.39
CA ARG A 69 -13.43 -2.60 0.13
C ARG A 69 -13.65 -2.30 1.61
N GLU A 70 -12.58 -2.07 2.36
CA GLU A 70 -12.67 -1.78 3.79
C GLU A 70 -13.44 -0.47 4.05
N PRO A 71 -14.45 -0.49 4.93
CA PRO A 71 -15.12 0.72 5.40
C PRO A 71 -14.09 1.62 6.07
N GLN A 72 -14.04 2.90 5.69
CA GLN A 72 -13.21 3.86 6.41
C GLN A 72 -14.02 4.40 7.58
N GLU A 73 -13.68 3.96 8.79
CA GLU A 73 -14.15 4.57 10.03
C GLU A 73 -13.54 5.99 10.13
N ARG A 74 -14.38 6.98 10.47
CA ARG A 74 -14.01 8.41 10.48
C ARG A 74 -13.21 8.79 11.70
#